data_AF-A0A952FZL8-F1
#
_entry.id   AF-A0A952FZL8-F1
#
_cell.length_a   1.000
_cell.length_b   1.000
_cell.length_c   1.000
_cell.angle_alpha   90.00
_cell.angle_beta   90.00
_cell.angle_gamma   90.00
#
_symmetry.space_group_name_H-M   'P 1'
#
loop_
_entity.id
_entity.type
_entity.pdbx_description
1 polymer ?
#
loop_
_entity_poly.entity_id
_entity_poly.type
_entity_poly.pdbx_seq_one_letter_code
_entity_poly.pdbx_strand_id
1 'polypeptide(L)'
;LEGFDLNDGPFMLLRPANLLKTQTALKKVGLSAQNTPNGLLLALGDAATNNRILKALDVPTTEKAPRVGEILRDTKETRISVLVNLDDPKPVKVNTGIGFFDHMLDQVATHGGFSLQLACEGDLHIDGHHTVEDCMLALGQAMKIALGDRVGMARFGFVVPMDETEAKVSIDLGGRPFCVFKGAFETTHIGDYQTEMTAHAFRSLSETLGASIHVEVEGGNDHHKTEACFKALGRALRQATRIEGDALPSTKGMLA
;
A
#
# COMPACT_ATOMS: atom_id res chain seq x y z
N LEU A 1 -39.31 -12.66 9.24
CA LEU A 1 -38.08 -11.90 8.90
C LEU A 1 -37.73 -11.04 10.11
N GLU A 2 -37.48 -11.69 11.25
CA GLU A 2 -37.12 -10.98 12.48
C GLU A 2 -35.64 -11.30 12.75
N GLY A 3 -34.81 -10.26 12.85
CA GLY A 3 -33.38 -10.38 13.14
C GLY A 3 -32.41 -9.91 12.04
N PHE A 4 -32.91 -9.39 10.91
CA PHE A 4 -32.10 -8.69 9.92
C PHE A 4 -32.67 -7.29 9.76
N ASP A 5 -31.93 -6.27 10.18
CA ASP A 5 -32.32 -4.88 9.96
C ASP A 5 -32.12 -4.58 8.48
N LEU A 6 -33.20 -4.64 7.70
CA LEU A 6 -33.20 -4.37 6.26
C LEU A 6 -32.94 -2.88 5.94
N ASN A 7 -32.75 -2.03 6.95
CA ASN A 7 -32.75 -0.58 6.79
C ASN A 7 -31.40 0.04 6.39
N ASP A 8 -30.28 -0.69 6.36
CA ASP A 8 -28.96 -0.05 6.22
C ASP A 8 -28.13 -0.39 4.96
N GLY A 9 -28.64 -1.14 3.96
CA GLY A 9 -27.87 -1.33 2.72
C GLY A 9 -28.48 -2.18 1.60
N PRO A 10 -27.87 -2.19 0.40
CA PRO A 10 -28.32 -3.02 -0.72
C PRO A 10 -28.18 -4.51 -0.39
N PHE A 11 -29.12 -5.32 -0.87
CA PHE A 11 -29.12 -6.77 -0.66
C PHE A 11 -29.35 -7.52 -1.98
N MET A 12 -28.88 -8.77 -2.01
CA MET A 12 -29.07 -9.70 -3.12
C MET A 12 -29.80 -10.96 -2.64
N LEU A 13 -30.90 -11.30 -3.31
CA LEU A 13 -31.59 -12.58 -3.12
C LEU A 13 -31.03 -13.60 -4.11
N LEU A 14 -30.25 -14.56 -3.61
CA LEU A 14 -29.74 -15.69 -4.39
C LEU A 14 -30.72 -16.85 -4.36
N ARG A 15 -30.93 -17.48 -5.53
CA ARG A 15 -31.71 -18.71 -5.67
C ARG A 15 -30.80 -19.86 -6.17
N PRO A 16 -29.86 -20.34 -5.35
CA PRO A 16 -28.91 -21.35 -5.79
C PRO A 16 -29.59 -22.70 -6.01
N ALA A 17 -29.15 -23.44 -7.03
CA ALA A 17 -29.61 -24.81 -7.27
C ALA A 17 -29.27 -25.77 -6.10
N ASN A 18 -28.21 -25.47 -5.35
CA ASN A 18 -27.85 -26.19 -4.13
C ASN A 18 -27.59 -25.23 -2.97
N LEU A 19 -28.60 -25.09 -2.10
CA LEU A 19 -28.58 -24.21 -0.93
C LEU A 19 -27.43 -24.52 0.03
N LEU A 20 -27.26 -25.79 0.40
CA LEU A 20 -26.27 -26.20 1.39
C LEU A 20 -24.85 -25.95 0.90
N LYS A 21 -24.54 -26.33 -0.35
CA LYS A 21 -23.23 -26.09 -0.96
C LYS A 21 -22.90 -24.60 -0.98
N THR A 22 -23.86 -23.76 -1.35
CA THR A 22 -23.69 -22.31 -1.44
C THR A 22 -23.46 -21.69 -0.07
N GLN A 23 -24.23 -22.09 0.95
CA GLN A 23 -24.01 -21.66 2.33
C GLN A 23 -22.63 -22.08 2.86
N THR A 24 -22.19 -23.30 2.57
CA THR A 24 -20.84 -23.77 2.96
C THR A 24 -19.76 -22.94 2.29
N ALA A 25 -19.91 -22.59 1.00
CA ALA A 25 -18.95 -21.74 0.29
C ALA A 25 -18.90 -20.32 0.86
N LEU A 26 -20.06 -19.71 1.15
CA LEU A 26 -20.15 -18.39 1.78
C LEU A 26 -19.51 -18.38 3.18
N LYS A 27 -19.76 -19.40 4.00
CA LYS A 27 -19.13 -19.53 5.31
C LYS A 27 -17.61 -19.66 5.23
N LYS A 28 -17.07 -20.37 4.22
CA LYS A 28 -15.62 -20.50 4.02
C LYS A 28 -14.92 -19.16 3.78
N VAL A 29 -15.63 -18.18 3.24
CA VAL A 29 -15.10 -16.81 3.02
C VAL A 29 -15.53 -15.83 4.11
N GLY A 30 -16.05 -16.33 5.24
CA GLY A 30 -16.44 -15.51 6.40
C GLY A 30 -17.75 -14.76 6.23
N LEU A 31 -18.61 -15.16 5.29
CA LEU A 31 -19.89 -14.51 5.01
C LEU A 31 -21.07 -15.34 5.53
N SER A 32 -22.09 -14.65 6.04
CA SER A 32 -23.35 -15.26 6.48
C SER A 32 -24.50 -14.77 5.60
N ALA A 33 -25.35 -15.71 5.20
CA ALA A 33 -26.57 -15.42 4.45
C ALA A 33 -27.80 -15.79 5.29
N GLN A 34 -28.87 -15.01 5.18
CA GLN A 34 -30.14 -15.32 5.82
C GLN A 34 -30.96 -16.25 4.94
N ASN A 35 -31.53 -17.30 5.54
CA ASN A 35 -32.48 -18.16 4.85
C ASN A 35 -33.82 -17.45 4.67
N THR A 36 -34.36 -17.53 3.46
CA THR A 36 -35.70 -17.08 3.12
C THR A 36 -36.48 -18.24 2.48
N PRO A 37 -37.81 -18.17 2.42
CA PRO A 37 -38.60 -19.20 1.72
C PRO A 37 -38.19 -19.42 0.26
N ASN A 38 -37.58 -18.41 -0.38
CA ASN A 38 -37.29 -18.38 -1.81
C ASN A 38 -35.78 -18.40 -2.12
N GLY A 39 -34.91 -18.64 -1.13
CA GLY A 39 -33.46 -18.65 -1.32
C GLY A 39 -32.66 -18.03 -0.18
N LEU A 40 -31.48 -17.49 -0.49
CA LEU A 40 -30.56 -16.87 0.46
C LEU A 40 -30.55 -15.35 0.27
N LEU A 41 -30.75 -14.59 1.34
CA LEU A 41 -30.57 -13.14 1.34
C LEU A 41 -29.16 -12.80 1.82
N LEU A 42 -28.42 -12.03 1.03
CA LEU A 42 -27.08 -11.56 1.34
C LEU A 42 -27.05 -10.04 1.34
N ALA A 43 -26.41 -9.46 2.35
CA ALA A 43 -26.05 -8.06 2.32
C ALA A 43 -24.95 -7.85 1.28
N LEU A 44 -25.11 -6.84 0.42
CA LEU A 44 -24.05 -6.30 -0.41
C LEU A 44 -23.37 -5.18 0.36
N GLY A 45 -22.05 -5.12 0.28
CA GLY A 45 -21.25 -4.17 1.05
C GLY A 45 -20.21 -3.48 0.18
N ASP A 46 -19.05 -3.22 0.77
CA ASP A 46 -17.87 -2.73 0.06
C ASP A 46 -17.38 -3.72 -1.03
N ALA A 47 -16.48 -3.23 -1.89
CA ALA A 47 -15.91 -4.03 -2.97
C ALA A 47 -15.24 -5.32 -2.46
N ALA A 48 -14.58 -5.28 -1.30
CA ALA A 48 -13.95 -6.45 -0.68
C ALA A 48 -14.98 -7.54 -0.30
N THR A 49 -16.11 -7.14 0.27
CA THR A 49 -17.22 -8.04 0.62
C THR A 49 -17.86 -8.61 -0.64
N ASN A 50 -18.10 -7.77 -1.65
CA ASN A 50 -18.70 -8.20 -2.91
C ASN A 50 -17.78 -9.17 -3.67
N ASN A 51 -16.47 -8.94 -3.68
CA ASN A 51 -15.49 -9.85 -4.30
C ASN A 51 -15.46 -11.22 -3.60
N ARG A 52 -15.57 -11.26 -2.25
CA ARG A 52 -15.69 -12.52 -1.51
C ARG A 52 -16.98 -13.27 -1.85
N ILE A 53 -18.10 -12.56 -2.06
CA ILE A 53 -19.36 -13.16 -2.53
C ILE A 53 -19.13 -13.79 -3.91
N LEU A 54 -18.56 -13.04 -4.86
CA LEU A 54 -18.31 -13.54 -6.23
C LEU A 54 -17.41 -14.79 -6.22
N LYS A 55 -16.34 -14.78 -5.41
CA LYS A 55 -15.46 -15.95 -5.21
C LYS A 55 -16.22 -17.16 -4.64
N ALA A 56 -17.08 -16.95 -3.65
CA ALA A 56 -17.87 -18.04 -3.05
C ALA A 56 -18.90 -18.63 -4.01
N LEU A 57 -19.39 -17.83 -4.96
CA LEU A 57 -20.37 -18.23 -5.95
C LEU A 57 -19.75 -18.76 -7.25
N ASP A 58 -18.41 -18.86 -7.30
CA ASP A 58 -17.66 -19.30 -8.49
C ASP A 58 -18.00 -18.46 -9.73
N VAL A 59 -18.34 -17.18 -9.51
CA VAL A 59 -18.60 -16.22 -10.59
C VAL A 59 -17.24 -15.77 -11.13
N PRO A 60 -16.94 -16.01 -12.42
CA PRO A 60 -15.70 -15.53 -13.02
C PRO A 60 -15.69 -14.00 -12.98
N THR A 61 -14.83 -13.42 -12.15
CA THR A 61 -14.56 -11.99 -12.18
C THR A 61 -13.62 -11.72 -13.34
N THR A 62 -14.15 -11.22 -14.46
CA THR A 62 -13.38 -10.96 -15.68
C THR A 62 -12.44 -9.76 -15.54
N GLU A 63 -12.64 -8.90 -14.54
CA GLU A 63 -11.74 -7.80 -14.21
C GLU A 63 -11.49 -7.78 -12.71
N LYS A 64 -10.22 -7.98 -12.32
CA LYS A 64 -9.76 -7.67 -10.97
C LYS A 64 -9.74 -6.14 -10.91
N ALA A 65 -10.58 -5.54 -10.05
CA ALA A 65 -10.55 -4.10 -9.85
C ALA A 65 -9.10 -3.65 -9.57
N PRO A 66 -8.61 -2.58 -10.23
CA PRO A 66 -7.22 -2.19 -10.09
C PRO A 66 -6.92 -1.84 -8.64
N ARG A 67 -5.74 -2.23 -8.16
CA ARG A 67 -5.26 -1.95 -6.80
C ARG A 67 -4.86 -0.48 -6.69
N VAL A 68 -5.88 0.35 -6.49
CA VAL A 68 -5.76 1.81 -6.44
C VAL A 68 -6.01 2.30 -5.03
N GLY A 69 -5.22 3.28 -4.60
CA GLY A 69 -5.42 3.98 -3.34
C GLY A 69 -5.24 5.47 -3.53
N GLU A 70 -6.14 6.24 -2.92
CA GLU A 70 -6.17 7.69 -2.98
C GLU A 70 -6.24 8.27 -1.57
N ILE A 71 -5.45 9.32 -1.33
CA ILE A 71 -5.42 10.06 -0.07
C ILE A 71 -5.40 11.55 -0.36
N LEU A 72 -6.26 12.28 0.35
CA LEU A 72 -6.17 13.72 0.55
C LEU A 72 -5.86 13.95 2.02
N ARG A 73 -4.76 14.65 2.30
CA ARG A 73 -4.32 14.98 3.66
C ARG A 73 -4.11 16.49 3.75
N ASP A 74 -4.79 17.14 4.67
CA ASP A 74 -4.80 18.60 4.82
C ASP A 74 -4.54 18.94 6.30
N THR A 75 -3.44 19.62 6.56
CA THR A 75 -3.05 20.16 7.86
C THR A 75 -2.72 21.65 7.74
N LYS A 76 -2.35 22.28 8.85
CA LYS A 76 -1.87 23.67 8.82
C LYS A 76 -0.48 23.82 8.19
N GLU A 77 0.27 22.73 8.06
CA GLU A 77 1.65 22.69 7.57
C GLU A 77 1.70 22.23 6.11
N THR A 78 0.87 21.25 5.73
CA THR A 78 0.89 20.66 4.38
C THR A 78 -0.51 20.35 3.83
N ARG A 79 -0.64 20.43 2.50
CA ARG A 79 -1.80 19.96 1.74
C ARG A 79 -1.35 19.00 0.65
N ILE A 80 -1.80 17.75 0.74
CA ILE A 80 -1.25 16.64 -0.04
C ILE A 80 -2.36 15.85 -0.72
N SER A 81 -2.15 15.55 -1.99
CA SER A 81 -2.93 14.57 -2.76
C SER A 81 -2.01 13.47 -3.24
N VAL A 82 -2.42 12.22 -3.01
CA VAL A 82 -1.70 11.02 -3.49
C VAL A 82 -2.68 10.09 -4.17
N LEU A 83 -2.32 9.59 -5.35
CA LEU A 83 -2.98 8.51 -6.06
C LEU A 83 -1.93 7.48 -6.50
N VAL A 84 -2.12 6.23 -6.07
CA VAL A 84 -1.27 5.09 -6.41
C VAL A 84 -2.09 4.03 -7.12
N ASN A 85 -1.54 3.41 -8.16
CA ASN A 85 -2.06 2.18 -8.77
C ASN A 85 -0.94 1.13 -8.82
N LEU A 86 -1.08 0.06 -8.05
CA LEU A 86 -0.07 -1.02 -7.96
C LEU A 86 -0.06 -1.94 -9.19
N ASP A 87 -1.03 -1.81 -10.09
CA ASP A 87 -1.20 -2.66 -11.28
C ASP A 87 -0.88 -1.94 -12.60
N ASP A 88 -0.59 -0.64 -12.57
CA ASP A 88 -0.19 0.14 -13.75
C ASP A 88 1.10 0.90 -13.44
N PRO A 89 2.18 0.80 -14.23
CA PRO A 89 3.43 1.53 -13.98
C PRO A 89 3.37 3.03 -14.31
N LYS A 90 2.28 3.54 -14.91
CA LYS A 90 2.18 4.96 -15.32
C LYS A 90 0.79 5.54 -15.00
N PRO A 91 0.69 6.88 -14.85
CA PRO A 91 1.77 7.87 -14.90
C PRO A 91 2.58 7.94 -13.59
N VAL A 92 3.81 8.44 -13.68
CA VAL A 92 4.59 8.92 -12.53
C VAL A 92 4.67 10.45 -12.65
N LYS A 93 4.08 11.16 -11.69
CA LYS A 93 4.03 12.62 -11.60
C LYS A 93 4.15 13.02 -10.14
N VAL A 94 5.28 13.60 -9.77
CA VAL A 94 5.56 14.00 -8.40
C VAL A 94 5.88 15.49 -8.38
N ASN A 95 5.25 16.21 -7.46
CA ASN A 95 5.54 17.61 -7.19
C ASN A 95 5.37 17.87 -5.69
N THR A 96 6.47 17.84 -4.96
CA THR A 96 6.51 18.10 -3.51
C THR A 96 6.97 19.52 -3.18
N GLY A 97 7.49 20.23 -4.18
CA GLY A 97 8.24 21.47 -3.99
C GLY A 97 9.71 21.28 -3.62
N ILE A 98 10.18 20.04 -3.40
CA ILE A 98 11.59 19.70 -3.15
C ILE A 98 12.09 18.81 -4.29
N GLY A 99 12.84 19.39 -5.23
CA GLY A 99 13.20 18.71 -6.49
C GLY A 99 14.00 17.40 -6.32
N PHE A 100 14.88 17.32 -5.33
CA PHE A 100 15.60 16.08 -5.05
C PHE A 100 14.68 14.98 -4.50
N PHE A 101 13.69 15.35 -3.67
CA PHE A 101 12.72 14.41 -3.13
C PHE A 101 11.73 13.94 -4.21
N ASP A 102 11.34 14.82 -5.14
CA ASP A 102 10.56 14.45 -6.32
C ASP A 102 11.25 13.35 -7.13
N HIS A 103 12.56 13.50 -7.37
CA HIS A 103 13.40 12.49 -8.01
C HIS A 103 13.40 11.17 -7.21
N MET A 104 13.53 11.21 -5.88
CA MET A 104 13.50 10.01 -5.03
C MET A 104 12.17 9.24 -5.13
N LEU A 105 11.03 9.94 -5.10
CA LEU A 105 9.71 9.31 -5.23
C LEU A 105 9.47 8.77 -6.64
N ASP A 106 9.99 9.43 -7.68
CA ASP A 106 10.00 8.87 -9.04
C ASP A 106 10.78 7.56 -9.08
N GLN A 107 11.97 7.50 -8.47
CA GLN A 107 12.75 6.25 -8.39
C GLN A 107 11.95 5.13 -7.71
N VAL A 108 11.25 5.43 -6.61
CA VAL A 108 10.40 4.44 -5.92
C VAL A 108 9.32 3.89 -6.85
N ALA A 109 8.55 4.75 -7.52
CA ALA A 109 7.46 4.34 -8.39
C ALA A 109 7.97 3.58 -9.63
N THR A 110 9.00 4.13 -10.29
CA THR A 110 9.65 3.55 -11.47
C THR A 110 10.22 2.16 -11.19
N HIS A 111 10.96 1.99 -10.08
CA HIS A 111 11.51 0.69 -9.71
C HIS A 111 10.50 -0.26 -9.07
N GLY A 112 9.46 0.31 -8.44
CA GLY A 112 8.26 -0.35 -7.93
C GLY A 112 7.37 -0.95 -9.02
N GLY A 113 7.39 -0.36 -10.21
CA GLY A 113 6.52 -0.76 -11.31
C GLY A 113 5.05 -0.38 -11.06
N PHE A 114 4.81 0.75 -10.39
CA PHE A 114 3.48 1.27 -10.09
C PHE A 114 3.38 2.76 -10.43
N SER A 115 2.17 3.25 -10.66
CA SER A 115 1.91 4.65 -10.98
C SER A 115 1.85 5.44 -9.69
N LEU A 116 2.38 6.65 -9.70
CA LEU A 116 2.33 7.57 -8.58
C LEU A 116 1.99 8.97 -9.08
N GLN A 117 0.90 9.52 -8.60
CA GLN A 117 0.61 10.94 -8.73
C GLN A 117 0.62 11.52 -7.32
N LEU A 118 1.56 12.42 -7.04
CA LEU A 118 1.70 13.05 -5.74
C LEU A 118 1.92 14.55 -5.91
N ALA A 119 1.08 15.34 -5.25
CA ALA A 119 1.21 16.78 -5.18
C ALA A 119 1.19 17.22 -3.71
N CYS A 120 2.11 18.09 -3.34
CA CYS A 120 2.16 18.71 -2.00
C CYS A 120 2.33 20.22 -2.13
N GLU A 121 1.55 20.95 -1.34
CA GLU A 121 1.85 22.32 -0.96
C GLU A 121 2.24 22.31 0.52
N GLY A 122 3.52 22.53 0.82
CA GLY A 122 4.06 22.54 2.17
C GLY A 122 4.61 23.90 2.59
N ASP A 123 4.90 24.03 3.87
CA ASP A 123 5.48 25.20 4.53
C ASP A 123 7.01 25.31 4.35
N LEU A 124 7.51 25.16 3.12
CA LEU A 124 8.95 25.14 2.77
C LEU A 124 9.75 26.39 3.17
N HIS A 125 9.08 27.46 3.60
CA HIS A 125 9.70 28.65 4.16
C HIS A 125 10.18 28.45 5.61
N ILE A 126 9.70 27.40 6.29
CA ILE A 126 10.21 26.91 7.58
C ILE A 126 11.40 25.98 7.30
N ASP A 127 11.12 24.80 6.75
CA ASP A 127 12.08 23.84 6.20
C ASP A 127 11.37 22.75 5.37
N GLY A 128 12.08 21.69 4.97
CA GLY A 128 11.52 20.56 4.23
C GLY A 128 10.90 19.45 5.09
N HIS A 129 10.93 19.56 6.43
CA HIS A 129 10.64 18.47 7.35
C HIS A 129 9.20 17.99 7.22
N HIS A 130 8.23 18.89 7.45
CA HIS A 130 6.80 18.54 7.37
C HIS A 130 6.42 18.04 5.99
N THR A 131 6.98 18.64 4.94
CA THR A 131 6.73 18.23 3.55
C THR A 131 7.15 16.78 3.31
N VAL A 132 8.38 16.40 3.66
CA VAL A 132 8.87 15.03 3.44
C VAL A 132 8.14 14.02 4.32
N GLU A 133 7.96 14.33 5.61
CA GLU A 133 7.22 13.45 6.54
C GLU A 133 5.81 13.18 6.05
N ASP A 134 5.04 14.24 5.78
CA ASP A 134 3.63 14.13 5.46
C ASP A 134 3.38 13.50 4.09
N CYS A 135 4.28 13.71 3.12
CA CYS A 135 4.22 13.02 1.83
C CYS A 135 4.38 11.51 2.01
N MET A 136 5.31 11.07 2.87
CA MET A 136 5.53 9.64 3.11
C MET A 136 4.42 9.01 3.94
N LEU A 137 3.82 9.76 4.88
CA LEU A 137 2.60 9.34 5.59
C LEU A 137 1.44 9.15 4.60
N ALA A 138 1.19 10.13 3.74
CA ALA A 138 0.10 10.07 2.75
C ALA A 138 0.33 8.93 1.73
N LEU A 139 1.57 8.73 1.28
CA LEU A 139 1.95 7.62 0.41
C LEU A 139 1.70 6.27 1.08
N GLY A 140 2.12 6.09 2.33
CA GLY A 140 1.90 4.84 3.07
C GLY A 140 0.41 4.54 3.26
N GLN A 141 -0.41 5.55 3.55
CA GLN A 141 -1.86 5.43 3.61
C GLN A 141 -2.47 5.01 2.27
N ALA A 142 -2.11 5.68 1.17
CA ALA A 142 -2.61 5.37 -0.18
C ALA A 142 -2.22 3.94 -0.59
N MET A 143 -0.96 3.54 -0.35
CA MET A 143 -0.51 2.18 -0.62
C MET A 143 -1.24 1.15 0.24
N LYS A 144 -1.52 1.44 1.52
CA LYS A 144 -2.31 0.55 2.40
C LYS A 144 -3.72 0.33 1.87
N ILE A 145 -4.36 1.37 1.34
CA ILE A 145 -5.67 1.26 0.67
C ILE A 145 -5.54 0.39 -0.58
N ALA A 146 -4.56 0.67 -1.44
CA ALA A 146 -4.33 -0.08 -2.68
C ALA A 146 -4.06 -1.58 -2.44
N LEU A 147 -3.40 -1.93 -1.33
CA LEU A 147 -3.13 -3.32 -0.94
C LEU A 147 -4.40 -4.11 -0.56
N GLY A 148 -5.48 -3.44 -0.17
CA GLY A 148 -6.75 -4.08 0.16
C GLY A 148 -6.63 -5.22 1.19
N ASP A 149 -7.21 -6.37 0.86
CA ASP A 149 -7.24 -7.56 1.72
C ASP A 149 -5.92 -8.37 1.71
N ARG A 150 -4.93 -7.94 0.90
CA ARG A 150 -3.59 -8.55 0.81
C ARG A 150 -3.60 -10.02 0.38
N VAL A 151 -4.69 -10.49 -0.21
CA VAL A 151 -4.82 -11.88 -0.65
C VAL A 151 -3.98 -12.12 -1.89
N GLY A 152 -3.15 -13.16 -1.86
CA GLY A 152 -2.38 -13.63 -3.01
C GLY A 152 -1.08 -12.87 -3.27
N MET A 153 -0.73 -11.86 -2.47
CA MET A 153 0.52 -11.12 -2.65
C MET A 153 1.74 -11.86 -2.08
N ALA A 154 2.94 -11.57 -2.58
CA ALA A 154 4.19 -12.18 -2.14
C ALA A 154 4.59 -11.78 -0.69
N ARG A 155 4.09 -10.64 -0.22
CA ARG A 155 4.27 -10.08 1.15
C ARG A 155 5.67 -9.60 1.51
N PHE A 156 6.72 -10.28 1.05
CA PHE A 156 8.11 -9.97 1.37
C PHE A 156 8.88 -9.47 0.14
N GLY A 157 9.88 -8.61 0.37
CA GLY A 157 10.79 -8.14 -0.69
C GLY A 157 12.16 -7.69 -0.15
N PHE A 158 13.20 -7.83 -0.98
CA PHE A 158 14.61 -7.55 -0.63
C PHE A 158 15.50 -7.25 -1.85
N VAL A 159 16.55 -6.42 -1.71
CA VAL A 159 17.36 -5.89 -2.85
C VAL A 159 18.81 -5.51 -2.45
N VAL A 160 19.75 -5.47 -3.42
CA VAL A 160 21.20 -5.11 -3.31
C VAL A 160 21.76 -4.67 -4.72
N PRO A 161 22.98 -4.08 -4.89
CA PRO A 161 23.52 -2.70 -4.67
C PRO A 161 23.40 -1.73 -5.89
N MET A 162 23.92 -0.47 -5.77
CA MET A 162 24.06 0.53 -6.87
C MET A 162 25.43 1.24 -6.84
N ASP A 163 26.23 1.06 -7.90
CA ASP A 163 27.58 1.65 -8.05
C ASP A 163 28.50 1.38 -6.84
N GLU A 164 29.17 2.39 -6.27
CA GLU A 164 30.02 2.23 -5.08
C GLU A 164 29.22 2.14 -3.78
N THR A 165 27.90 2.29 -3.86
CA THR A 165 26.98 2.32 -2.71
C THR A 165 26.20 1.00 -2.60
N GLU A 166 26.14 0.46 -1.39
CA GLU A 166 25.27 -0.69 -1.08
C GLU A 166 24.11 -0.22 -0.21
N ALA A 167 22.88 -0.35 -0.70
CA ALA A 167 21.67 -0.19 0.08
C ALA A 167 20.89 -1.51 0.13
N LYS A 168 20.58 -1.96 1.35
CA LYS A 168 19.76 -3.13 1.64
C LYS A 168 18.43 -2.66 2.21
N VAL A 169 17.34 -2.97 1.53
CA VAL A 169 15.97 -2.74 2.05
C VAL A 169 15.26 -4.07 2.12
N SER A 170 14.71 -4.40 3.29
CA SER A 170 13.78 -5.53 3.46
C SER A 170 12.45 -5.05 4.02
N ILE A 171 11.36 -5.63 3.49
CA ILE A 171 9.99 -5.26 3.85
C ILE A 171 9.13 -6.48 4.17
N ASP A 172 8.32 -6.38 5.24
CA ASP A 172 7.17 -7.25 5.55
C ASP A 172 5.89 -6.42 5.51
N LEU A 173 5.02 -6.66 4.53
CA LEU A 173 3.67 -6.08 4.45
C LEU A 173 2.68 -6.76 5.42
N GLY A 174 3.15 -6.95 6.65
CA GLY A 174 2.51 -7.79 7.66
C GLY A 174 1.45 -7.10 8.52
N GLY A 175 1.26 -5.78 8.37
CA GLY A 175 0.31 -4.96 9.15
C GLY A 175 0.93 -4.23 10.33
N ARG A 176 2.13 -4.63 10.76
CA ARG A 176 2.80 -4.08 11.94
C ARG A 176 3.87 -3.05 11.54
N PRO A 177 3.72 -1.77 11.93
CA PRO A 177 4.71 -0.74 11.67
C PRO A 177 5.95 -0.98 12.51
N PHE A 178 7.12 -1.02 11.87
CA PHE A 178 8.41 -1.06 12.55
C PHE A 178 9.50 -0.61 11.59
N CYS A 179 10.34 0.35 11.98
CA CYS A 179 11.41 0.86 11.12
C CYS A 179 12.77 0.74 11.80
N VAL A 180 13.75 0.19 11.09
CA VAL A 180 15.16 0.22 11.46
C VAL A 180 15.92 0.85 10.31
N PHE A 181 16.69 1.90 10.60
CA PHE A 181 17.55 2.56 9.61
C PHE A 181 18.98 2.58 10.12
N LYS A 182 19.90 1.99 9.37
CA LYS A 182 21.34 1.97 9.66
C LYS A 182 22.09 2.62 8.51
N GLY A 183 22.59 3.82 8.72
CA GLY A 183 23.36 4.56 7.74
C GLY A 183 23.78 5.89 8.33
N ALA A 184 24.84 6.46 7.79
CA ALA A 184 25.33 7.77 8.17
C ALA A 184 25.49 8.64 6.92
N PHE A 185 25.15 9.91 7.04
CA PHE A 185 25.32 10.93 6.01
C PHE A 185 26.32 11.97 6.52
N GLU A 186 27.26 12.38 5.66
CA GLU A 186 28.32 13.33 6.05
C GLU A 186 27.90 14.78 5.78
N THR A 187 27.17 14.99 4.70
CA THR A 187 26.56 16.26 4.31
C THR A 187 25.20 16.41 4.99
N THR A 188 24.84 17.64 5.32
CA THR A 188 23.53 17.95 5.89
C THR A 188 22.44 18.07 4.82
N HIS A 189 22.82 18.34 3.56
CA HIS A 189 21.89 18.60 2.46
C HIS A 189 22.38 18.04 1.12
N ILE A 190 21.42 17.65 0.28
CA ILE A 190 21.59 17.36 -1.15
C ILE A 190 20.62 18.27 -1.91
N GLY A 191 21.13 19.37 -2.46
CA GLY A 191 20.26 20.46 -2.93
C GLY A 191 19.43 21.01 -1.77
N ASP A 192 18.11 21.11 -1.95
CA ASP A 192 17.16 21.57 -0.92
C ASP A 192 16.67 20.44 0.03
N TYR A 193 17.19 19.22 -0.12
CA TYR A 193 16.80 18.07 0.70
C TYR A 193 17.77 17.86 1.87
N GLN A 194 17.25 17.87 3.10
CA GLN A 194 17.99 17.56 4.31
C GLN A 194 18.25 16.04 4.41
N THR A 195 19.51 15.62 4.55
CA THR A 195 19.87 14.18 4.51
C THR A 195 19.28 13.37 5.66
N GLU A 196 19.08 13.99 6.83
CA GLU A 196 18.40 13.38 7.99
C GLU A 196 16.97 12.93 7.66
N MET A 197 16.33 13.58 6.68
CA MET A 197 14.98 13.22 6.24
C MET A 197 14.93 11.88 5.52
N THR A 198 16.08 11.29 5.14
CA THR A 198 16.11 9.94 4.56
C THR A 198 15.60 8.92 5.57
N ALA A 199 16.10 8.94 6.81
CA ALA A 199 15.64 7.99 7.83
C ALA A 199 14.18 8.26 8.23
N HIS A 200 13.81 9.54 8.35
CA HIS A 200 12.43 9.94 8.66
C HIS A 200 11.44 9.48 7.59
N ALA A 201 11.75 9.64 6.30
CA ALA A 201 10.88 9.22 5.21
C ALA A 201 10.49 7.73 5.28
N PHE A 202 11.46 6.86 5.58
CA PHE A 202 11.22 5.41 5.71
C PHE A 202 10.40 5.08 6.96
N ARG A 203 10.66 5.77 8.07
CA ARG A 203 9.88 5.62 9.29
C ARG A 203 8.41 6.00 9.05
N SER A 204 8.15 7.18 8.50
CA SER A 204 6.81 7.69 8.21
C SER A 204 6.04 6.77 7.25
N LEU A 205 6.72 6.24 6.22
CA LEU A 205 6.12 5.25 5.33
C LEU A 205 5.71 3.98 6.08
N SER A 206 6.62 3.42 6.89
CA SER A 206 6.39 2.21 7.69
C SER A 206 5.17 2.35 8.59
N GLU A 207 5.05 3.50 9.28
CA GLU A 207 3.99 3.80 10.24
C GLU A 207 2.59 3.69 9.62
N THR A 208 2.38 4.32 8.46
CA THR A 208 1.06 4.41 7.83
C THR A 208 0.75 3.25 6.89
N LEU A 209 1.77 2.70 6.23
CA LEU A 209 1.63 1.47 5.43
C LEU A 209 1.29 0.26 6.31
N GLY A 210 1.69 0.31 7.58
CA GLY A 210 1.64 -0.85 8.49
C GLY A 210 2.61 -1.93 8.01
N ALA A 211 3.85 -1.54 7.74
CA ALA A 211 4.90 -2.44 7.25
C ALA A 211 6.09 -2.43 8.19
N SER A 212 6.77 -3.57 8.32
CA SER A 212 8.09 -3.59 8.93
C SER A 212 9.13 -3.33 7.84
N ILE A 213 9.93 -2.27 7.98
CA ILE A 213 10.92 -1.84 6.99
C ILE A 213 12.29 -1.75 7.66
N HIS A 214 13.27 -2.46 7.12
CA HIS A 214 14.66 -2.40 7.57
C HIS A 214 15.54 -1.91 6.45
N VAL A 215 16.36 -0.89 6.74
CA VAL A 215 17.28 -0.25 5.81
C VAL A 215 18.69 -0.29 6.38
N GLU A 216 19.65 -0.66 5.54
CA GLU A 216 21.07 -0.53 5.82
C GLU A 216 21.76 0.05 4.58
N VAL A 217 22.59 1.07 4.76
CA VAL A 217 23.27 1.76 3.66
C VAL A 217 24.70 2.16 4.01
N GLU A 218 25.61 1.86 3.10
CA GLU A 218 27.03 2.25 3.13
C GLU A 218 27.45 2.81 1.77
N GLY A 219 28.31 3.82 1.76
CA GLY A 219 28.77 4.47 0.53
C GLY A 219 29.51 5.79 0.79
N GLY A 220 30.33 6.20 -0.17
CA GLY A 220 31.15 7.41 -0.09
C GLY A 220 30.45 8.70 -0.53
N ASN A 221 29.27 8.61 -1.13
CA ASN A 221 28.54 9.76 -1.65
C ASN A 221 27.09 9.76 -1.09
N ASP A 222 26.68 10.84 -0.43
CA ASP A 222 25.37 10.92 0.22
C ASP A 222 24.20 10.94 -0.78
N HIS A 223 24.37 11.53 -1.97
CA HIS A 223 23.39 11.43 -3.04
C HIS A 223 23.19 9.97 -3.42
N HIS A 224 24.28 9.25 -3.68
CA HIS A 224 24.21 7.84 -4.09
C HIS A 224 23.59 6.98 -2.99
N LYS A 225 23.92 7.22 -1.71
CA LYS A 225 23.30 6.56 -0.56
C LYS A 225 21.80 6.78 -0.50
N THR A 226 21.33 8.03 -0.57
CA THR A 226 19.89 8.32 -0.54
C THR A 226 19.19 7.70 -1.76
N GLU A 227 19.72 7.89 -2.96
CA GLU A 227 19.13 7.33 -4.19
C GLU A 227 19.08 5.80 -4.16
N ALA A 228 20.14 5.14 -3.70
CA ALA A 228 20.19 3.69 -3.55
C ALA A 228 19.12 3.18 -2.57
N CYS A 229 18.90 3.86 -1.44
CA CYS A 229 17.83 3.53 -0.50
C CYS A 229 16.44 3.58 -1.16
N PHE A 230 16.11 4.66 -1.87
CA PHE A 230 14.79 4.83 -2.50
C PHE A 230 14.58 3.87 -3.69
N LYS A 231 15.62 3.58 -4.49
CA LYS A 231 15.58 2.54 -5.52
C LYS A 231 15.35 1.15 -4.93
N ALA A 232 16.08 0.83 -3.87
CA ALA A 232 15.95 -0.44 -3.16
C ALA A 232 14.55 -0.58 -2.54
N LEU A 233 13.98 0.50 -2.00
CA LEU A 233 12.59 0.53 -1.53
C LEU A 233 11.61 0.20 -2.66
N GLY A 234 11.70 0.88 -3.81
CA GLY A 234 10.85 0.59 -4.97
C GLY A 234 10.94 -0.88 -5.39
N ARG A 235 12.15 -1.40 -5.54
CA ARG A 235 12.38 -2.81 -5.89
C ARG A 235 11.85 -3.80 -4.85
N ALA A 236 12.00 -3.52 -3.56
CA ALA A 236 11.47 -4.36 -2.49
C ALA A 236 9.93 -4.34 -2.48
N LEU A 237 9.32 -3.17 -2.68
CA LEU A 237 7.86 -3.04 -2.83
C LEU A 237 7.35 -3.83 -4.03
N ARG A 238 8.03 -3.74 -5.18
CA ARG A 238 7.64 -4.51 -6.38
C ARG A 238 7.54 -6.01 -6.12
N GLN A 239 8.49 -6.56 -5.37
CA GLN A 239 8.46 -7.96 -4.98
C GLN A 239 7.28 -8.20 -4.02
N ALA A 240 7.20 -7.44 -2.93
CA ALA A 240 6.23 -7.66 -1.87
C ALA A 240 4.77 -7.49 -2.29
N THR A 241 4.49 -6.59 -3.24
CA THR A 241 3.12 -6.35 -3.74
C THR A 241 2.73 -7.26 -4.89
N ARG A 242 3.64 -8.06 -5.46
CA ARG A 242 3.34 -8.94 -6.59
C ARG A 242 2.29 -9.98 -6.22
N ILE A 243 1.30 -10.20 -7.08
CA ILE A 243 0.34 -11.31 -6.92
C ILE A 243 1.00 -12.61 -7.42
N GLU A 244 1.07 -13.61 -6.55
CA GLU A 244 1.67 -14.92 -6.81
C GLU A 244 0.69 -16.08 -6.62
N GLY A 245 -0.50 -15.81 -6.08
CA GLY A 245 -1.54 -16.82 -5.88
C GLY A 245 -2.87 -16.22 -5.45
N ASP A 246 -3.71 -17.04 -4.80
CA ASP A 246 -5.07 -16.69 -4.38
C ASP A 246 -5.30 -16.88 -2.86
N ALA A 247 -4.26 -17.28 -2.13
CA ALA A 247 -4.26 -17.51 -0.70
C ALA A 247 -3.70 -16.32 0.08
N LEU A 248 -4.17 -16.13 1.32
CA LEU A 248 -3.60 -15.13 2.22
C LEU A 248 -2.21 -15.59 2.71
N PRO A 249 -1.14 -14.78 2.57
CA PRO A 249 0.21 -15.16 2.99
C PRO A 249 0.42 -14.98 4.51
N SER A 250 -0.45 -15.60 5.32
CA SER A 250 -0.42 -15.54 6.79
C SER A 250 -0.86 -16.86 7.42
N THR A 251 -0.02 -17.43 8.28
CA THR A 251 -0.37 -18.60 9.09
C THR A 251 -1.41 -18.29 10.17
N LYS A 252 -1.56 -17.01 10.54
CA LYS A 252 -2.59 -16.56 11.51
C LYS A 252 -3.98 -16.40 10.87
N GLY A 253 -4.10 -16.54 9.54
CA GLY A 253 -5.35 -16.31 8.82
C GLY A 253 -5.77 -14.84 8.71
N MET A 254 -4.90 -13.90 9.14
CA MET A 254 -5.15 -12.45 9.07
C MET A 254 -3.83 -11.68 8.93
N LEU A 255 -3.89 -10.51 8.28
CA LEU A 255 -2.88 -9.46 8.29
C LEU A 255 -3.60 -8.16 8.70
N ALA A 256 -3.19 -7.55 9.81
CA ALA A 256 -3.78 -6.33 10.38
C ALA A 256 -2.68 -5.46 10.99
#